data_AF-A0A9X7IQ17-F1
#
_entry.id   AF-A0A9X7IQ17-F1
#
_cell.length_a   1.000
_cell.length_b   1.000
_cell.length_c   1.000
_cell.angle_alpha   90.00
_cell.angle_beta   90.00
_cell.angle_gamma   90.00
#
_symmetry.space_group_name_H-M   'P 1'
#
loop_
_entity.id
_entity.type
_entity.pdbx_description
1 polymer ?
#
loop_
_entity_poly.entity_id
_entity_poly.type
_entity_poly.pdbx_seq_one_letter_code
_entity_poly.pdbx_strand_id
1 'polypeptide(L)'
;MIRHGGAFAYRTIGTFTETVSDGSNWDDYDIGLITLDDPGKIPLTSVIDGHPVVGVAEYVSVGDVLCHYGIRSGGPVCGPVVASEANKVRFEAGGTCGDSGGPVYRLRDDGAAEAVGIYIAVSDGTYSEPKCEDPHPFSIAQTITPWLSAWDLTLDTTTTGR
;
A
#
# COMPACT_ATOMS: atom_id res chain seq x y z
N MET A 1 4.07 -6.77 16.69
CA MET A 1 3.61 -5.77 17.68
C MET A 1 3.95 -4.38 17.13
N ILE A 2 2.94 -3.61 16.72
CA ILE A 2 3.14 -2.20 16.33
C ILE A 2 3.00 -1.31 17.57
N ARG A 3 3.91 -0.35 17.70
CA ARG A 3 4.06 0.53 18.87
C ARG A 3 3.82 1.99 18.48
N HIS A 4 2.96 2.71 19.22
CA HIS A 4 2.73 4.15 19.05
C HIS A 4 3.27 4.94 20.26
N GLY A 5 3.98 6.05 20.01
CA GLY A 5 4.75 6.78 21.03
C GLY A 5 4.18 8.15 21.45
N GLY A 6 4.15 8.37 22.76
CA GLY A 6 4.09 9.65 23.48
C GLY A 6 4.97 9.50 24.75
N ALA A 7 5.02 10.49 25.67
CA ALA A 7 5.94 10.52 26.83
C ALA A 7 5.84 9.36 27.86
N PHE A 8 5.10 8.28 27.55
CA PHE A 8 4.92 7.08 28.35
C PHE A 8 5.12 5.82 27.48
N ALA A 9 5.34 4.67 28.12
CA ALA A 9 5.60 3.37 27.49
C ALA A 9 4.76 3.13 26.22
N TYR A 10 5.42 2.69 25.15
CA TYR A 10 4.79 2.34 23.89
C TYR A 10 3.59 1.41 24.10
N ARG A 11 2.40 1.84 23.68
CA ARG A 11 1.21 1.01 23.66
C ARG A 11 1.19 0.20 22.38
N THR A 12 0.93 -1.10 22.49
CA THR A 12 0.60 -1.95 21.35
C THR A 12 -0.76 -1.54 20.80
N ILE A 13 -0.84 -1.28 19.50
CA ILE A 13 -2.10 -0.92 18.82
C ILE A 13 -2.68 -2.06 18.00
N GLY A 14 -1.91 -3.12 17.77
CA GLY A 14 -2.34 -4.28 17.01
C GLY A 14 -1.26 -5.35 16.83
N THR A 15 -1.69 -6.47 16.28
CA THR A 15 -0.90 -7.69 16.09
C THR A 15 -1.09 -8.25 14.68
N PHE A 16 -0.04 -8.85 14.12
CA PHE A 16 -0.14 -9.58 12.86
C PHE A 16 -1.12 -10.75 13.02
N THR A 17 -2.11 -10.82 12.15
CA THR A 17 -3.15 -11.85 12.16
C THR A 17 -2.94 -12.84 11.03
N GLU A 18 -2.61 -12.34 9.84
CA GLU A 18 -2.30 -13.14 8.67
C GLU A 18 -1.06 -12.57 7.99
N THR A 19 -0.27 -13.44 7.37
CA THR A 19 0.88 -13.03 6.53
C THR A 19 1.06 -14.05 5.42
N VAL A 20 1.25 -13.57 4.19
CA VAL A 20 1.65 -14.40 3.05
C VAL A 20 2.94 -13.81 2.48
N SER A 21 3.96 -14.67 2.38
CA SER A 21 5.28 -14.35 1.87
C SER A 21 5.79 -15.60 1.17
N ASP A 22 5.54 -15.71 -0.14
CA ASP A 22 5.76 -16.97 -0.88
C ASP A 22 7.19 -17.11 -1.42
N GLY A 23 8.03 -16.11 -1.16
CA GLY A 23 9.43 -16.13 -1.49
C GLY A 23 9.92 -14.72 -1.68
N SER A 24 10.86 -14.56 -2.59
CA SER A 24 11.37 -13.24 -2.93
C SER A 24 11.06 -12.88 -4.38
N ASN A 25 10.69 -13.84 -5.25
CA ASN A 25 10.46 -13.61 -6.68
C ASN A 25 9.45 -12.49 -6.90
N TRP A 26 9.59 -11.79 -8.03
CA TRP A 26 8.73 -10.65 -8.30
C TRP A 26 7.26 -11.04 -8.40
N ASP A 27 6.90 -12.30 -8.67
CA ASP A 27 5.53 -12.84 -8.72
C ASP A 27 5.03 -13.42 -7.38
N ASP A 28 5.92 -13.66 -6.41
CA ASP A 28 5.58 -14.21 -5.09
C ASP A 28 4.72 -13.24 -4.28
N TYR A 29 3.67 -13.70 -3.60
CA TYR A 29 2.84 -12.82 -2.78
C TYR A 29 3.63 -12.24 -1.59
N ASP A 30 3.36 -10.97 -1.28
CA ASP A 30 3.92 -10.27 -0.12
C ASP A 30 2.85 -9.36 0.50
N ILE A 31 2.18 -9.86 1.55
CA ILE A 31 1.16 -9.11 2.26
C ILE A 31 1.04 -9.54 3.72
N GLY A 32 0.74 -8.57 4.60
CA GLY A 32 0.43 -8.81 6.01
C GLY A 32 -0.85 -8.10 6.44
N LEU A 33 -1.63 -8.77 7.28
CA LEU A 33 -2.81 -8.21 7.94
C LEU A 33 -2.51 -7.95 9.41
N ILE A 34 -2.91 -6.77 9.89
CA ILE A 34 -2.77 -6.38 11.29
C ILE A 34 -4.15 -6.10 11.86
N THR A 35 -4.55 -6.89 12.86
CA THR A 35 -5.75 -6.60 13.65
C THR A 35 -5.43 -5.61 14.74
N LEU A 36 -6.27 -4.58 14.88
CA LEU A 36 -6.12 -3.56 15.91
C LEU A 36 -6.73 -4.02 17.25
N ASP A 37 -6.01 -3.81 18.34
CA ASP A 37 -6.35 -4.35 19.68
C ASP A 37 -7.49 -3.59 20.39
N ASP A 38 -8.08 -2.56 19.78
CA ASP A 38 -9.24 -1.78 20.24
C ASP A 38 -9.65 -0.79 19.12
N PRO A 39 -10.32 -1.20 18.02
CA PRO A 39 -10.56 -0.32 16.87
C PRO A 39 -11.37 0.94 17.23
N GLY A 40 -12.23 0.87 18.26
CA GLY A 40 -12.98 2.04 18.76
C GLY A 40 -12.14 3.08 19.51
N LYS A 41 -10.86 2.80 19.79
CA LYS A 41 -9.93 3.74 20.47
C LYS A 41 -8.80 4.23 19.58
N ILE A 42 -8.66 3.65 18.39
CA ILE A 42 -7.66 4.05 17.40
C ILE A 42 -8.44 4.72 16.27
N PRO A 43 -8.28 6.04 16.06
CA PRO A 43 -8.98 6.72 14.99
C PRO A 43 -8.65 6.08 13.64
N LEU A 44 -9.68 5.60 12.94
CA LEU A 44 -9.59 5.13 11.57
C LEU A 44 -10.13 6.23 10.66
N THR A 45 -9.39 6.51 9.59
CA THR A 45 -9.77 7.49 8.59
C THR A 45 -9.55 6.91 7.20
N SER A 46 -10.59 6.91 6.38
CA SER A 46 -10.55 6.52 4.97
C SER A 46 -9.95 7.63 4.11
N VAL A 47 -8.68 7.98 4.35
CA VAL A 47 -7.96 9.05 3.66
C VAL A 47 -6.54 8.62 3.36
N ILE A 48 -6.07 8.86 2.13
CA ILE A 48 -4.68 8.69 1.72
C ILE A 48 -4.19 10.03 1.18
N ASP A 49 -3.12 10.58 1.76
CA ASP A 49 -2.54 11.86 1.33
C ASP A 49 -3.56 13.02 1.22
N GLY A 50 -4.52 13.07 2.14
CA GLY A 50 -5.60 14.07 2.11
C GLY A 50 -6.75 13.78 1.13
N HIS A 51 -6.65 12.71 0.32
CA HIS A 51 -7.69 12.27 -0.60
C HIS A 51 -8.63 11.25 0.07
N PRO A 52 -9.96 11.45 0.03
CA PRO A 52 -10.90 10.47 0.56
C PRO A 52 -10.83 9.18 -0.26
N VAL A 53 -10.78 8.04 0.42
CA VAL A 53 -10.81 6.72 -0.20
C VAL A 53 -12.26 6.32 -0.44
N VAL A 54 -12.64 6.19 -1.71
CA VAL A 54 -14.04 5.94 -2.11
C VAL A 54 -14.29 4.51 -2.59
N GLY A 55 -13.25 3.70 -2.72
CA GLY A 55 -13.38 2.31 -3.15
C GLY A 55 -12.04 1.65 -3.44
N VAL A 56 -12.13 0.43 -3.95
CA VAL A 56 -10.99 -0.34 -4.49
C VAL A 56 -11.01 -0.22 -6.01
N ALA A 57 -9.85 -0.02 -6.63
CA ALA A 57 -9.74 -0.10 -8.08
C ALA A 57 -9.88 -1.55 -8.52
N GLU A 58 -11.00 -1.90 -9.17
CA GLU A 58 -11.25 -3.28 -9.62
C GLU A 58 -10.22 -3.74 -10.67
N TYR A 59 -9.78 -2.81 -11.52
CA TYR A 59 -8.82 -3.05 -12.58
C TYR A 59 -7.86 -1.87 -12.71
N VAL A 60 -6.59 -2.19 -12.96
CA VAL A 60 -5.52 -1.25 -13.27
C VAL A 60 -4.99 -1.60 -14.66
N SER A 61 -4.90 -0.61 -15.53
CA SER A 61 -4.40 -0.80 -16.89
C SER A 61 -3.01 -0.21 -17.06
N VAL A 62 -2.22 -0.76 -17.99
CA VAL A 62 -0.97 -0.11 -18.43
C VAL A 62 -1.30 1.30 -18.93
N GLY A 63 -0.55 2.29 -18.45
CA GLY A 63 -0.78 3.71 -18.70
C GLY A 63 -1.62 4.44 -17.63
N ASP A 64 -2.33 3.73 -16.75
CA ASP A 64 -2.95 4.35 -15.58
C ASP A 64 -1.87 5.00 -14.71
N VAL A 65 -2.16 6.14 -14.08
CA VAL A 65 -1.23 6.77 -13.13
C VAL A 65 -1.56 6.31 -11.72
N LEU A 66 -0.57 5.71 -11.07
CA LEU A 66 -0.66 5.34 -9.66
C LEU A 66 0.29 6.18 -8.83
N CYS A 67 -0.11 6.40 -7.58
CA CYS A 67 0.68 7.03 -6.56
C CYS A 67 0.92 6.04 -5.42
N HIS A 68 2.09 6.10 -4.80
CA HIS A 68 2.32 5.51 -3.48
C HIS A 68 2.68 6.59 -2.48
N TYR A 69 2.42 6.31 -1.20
CA TYR A 69 2.83 7.17 -0.10
C TYR A 69 3.63 6.35 0.91
N GLY A 70 4.87 6.74 1.16
CA GLY A 70 5.76 6.06 2.09
C GLY A 70 6.38 7.01 3.12
N ILE A 71 6.68 6.48 4.30
CA ILE A 71 7.20 7.28 5.43
C ILE A 71 8.58 7.87 5.15
N ARG A 72 9.37 7.25 4.26
CA ARG A 72 10.73 7.68 3.92
C ARG A 72 10.74 8.66 2.76
N SER A 73 9.86 8.47 1.78
CA SER A 73 9.65 9.44 0.70
C SER A 73 8.97 10.73 1.19
N GLY A 74 8.16 10.67 2.25
CA GLY A 74 7.60 11.85 2.93
C GLY A 74 6.51 12.59 2.16
N GLY A 75 6.02 12.03 1.05
CA GLY A 75 4.96 12.56 0.20
C GLY A 75 4.57 11.55 -0.88
N PRO A 76 3.54 11.85 -1.69
CA PRO A 76 3.12 10.98 -2.78
C PRO A 76 4.18 10.95 -3.89
N VAL A 77 4.46 9.76 -4.42
CA VAL A 77 5.28 9.58 -5.62
C VAL A 77 4.45 8.83 -6.65
N CYS A 78 4.29 9.42 -7.84
CA CYS A 78 3.36 8.93 -8.84
C CYS A 78 4.03 8.66 -10.19
N GLY A 79 3.51 7.70 -10.93
CA GLY A 79 3.99 7.34 -12.24
C GLY A 79 3.05 6.40 -12.99
N PRO A 80 3.25 6.24 -14.31
CA PRO A 80 2.42 5.38 -15.13
C PRO A 80 2.67 3.89 -14.80
N VAL A 81 1.61 3.09 -14.86
CA VAL A 81 1.67 1.64 -14.82
C VAL A 81 2.32 1.14 -16.09
N VAL A 82 3.33 0.28 -15.93
CA VAL A 82 4.11 -0.33 -17.01
C VAL A 82 3.88 -1.83 -17.13
N ALA A 83 3.33 -2.45 -16.10
CA ALA A 83 2.79 -3.80 -16.17
C ALA A 83 1.69 -4.00 -15.12
N SER A 84 0.68 -4.79 -15.49
CA SER A 84 -0.38 -5.23 -14.59
C SER A 84 -0.54 -6.74 -14.74
N GLU A 85 -0.28 -7.46 -13.67
CA GLU A 85 -0.47 -8.90 -13.57
C GLU A 85 -1.66 -9.23 -12.66
N ALA A 86 -1.92 -10.52 -12.43
CA ALA A 86 -3.11 -10.97 -11.71
C ALA A 86 -3.18 -10.50 -10.25
N ASN A 87 -2.03 -10.35 -9.59
CA ASN A 87 -1.89 -10.03 -8.17
C ASN A 87 -0.93 -8.86 -7.89
N LYS A 88 -0.29 -8.31 -8.92
CA LYS A 88 0.73 -7.29 -8.79
C LYS A 88 0.61 -6.26 -9.90
N VAL A 89 1.11 -5.08 -9.60
CA VAL A 89 1.22 -3.99 -10.56
C VAL A 89 2.60 -3.37 -10.42
N ARG A 90 3.17 -2.98 -11.55
CA ARG A 90 4.44 -2.25 -11.61
C ARG A 90 4.25 -0.91 -12.30
N PHE A 91 4.85 0.13 -11.73
CA PHE A 91 4.67 1.50 -12.20
C PHE A 91 5.96 2.31 -12.03
N GLU A 92 6.15 3.30 -12.91
CA GLU A 92 7.32 4.19 -12.98
C GLU A 92 7.25 5.30 -11.93
N ALA A 93 7.10 4.91 -10.66
CA ALA A 93 7.23 5.80 -9.53
C ALA A 93 8.45 5.39 -8.71
N GLY A 94 9.25 6.39 -8.34
CA GLY A 94 10.44 6.18 -7.52
C GLY A 94 10.10 5.64 -6.13
N GLY A 95 10.90 4.73 -5.58
CA GLY A 95 10.73 4.21 -4.22
C GLY A 95 11.89 4.58 -3.28
N THR A 96 11.66 4.63 -1.97
CA THR A 96 12.73 4.70 -0.96
C THR A 96 12.64 3.49 -0.03
N CYS A 97 13.78 2.84 0.25
CA CYS A 97 13.81 1.78 1.26
C CYS A 97 13.20 2.23 2.59
N GLY A 98 12.19 1.49 3.05
CA GLY A 98 11.39 1.81 4.22
C GLY A 98 10.00 2.38 3.90
N ASP A 99 9.67 2.61 2.62
CA ASP A 99 8.31 2.91 2.19
C ASP A 99 7.40 1.66 2.15
N SER A 100 7.98 0.45 2.21
CA SER A 100 7.26 -0.84 2.21
C SER A 100 6.13 -0.87 3.24
N GLY A 101 4.96 -1.34 2.81
CA GLY A 101 3.72 -1.30 3.59
C GLY A 101 2.86 -0.05 3.37
N GLY A 102 3.37 0.97 2.68
CA GLY A 102 2.63 2.16 2.30
C GLY A 102 1.50 1.88 1.29
N PRO A 103 0.43 2.69 1.27
CA PRO A 103 -0.67 2.51 0.32
C PRO A 103 -0.24 2.87 -1.11
N VAL A 104 -0.78 2.11 -2.07
CA VAL A 104 -0.77 2.43 -3.50
C VAL A 104 -2.20 2.68 -3.95
N TYR A 105 -2.42 3.78 -4.67
CA TYR A 105 -3.75 4.27 -5.01
C TYR A 105 -3.77 4.94 -6.38
N ARG A 106 -4.96 4.98 -6.98
CA ARG A 106 -5.26 5.76 -8.19
C ARG A 106 -6.06 7.00 -7.78
N LEU A 107 -5.68 8.17 -8.29
CA LEU A 107 -6.50 9.37 -8.17
C LEU A 107 -7.54 9.41 -9.27
N ARG A 108 -8.77 9.73 -8.89
CA ARG A 108 -9.88 10.02 -9.80
C ARG A 108 -9.88 11.49 -10.17
N ASP A 109 -10.54 11.83 -11.27
CA ASP A 109 -10.68 13.22 -11.74
C ASP A 109 -11.39 14.13 -10.73
N ASP A 110 -12.22 13.55 -9.85
CA ASP A 110 -12.92 14.24 -8.76
C ASP A 110 -12.05 14.48 -7.52
N GLY A 111 -10.79 14.03 -7.54
CA GLY A 111 -9.83 14.15 -6.44
C GLY A 111 -9.98 13.12 -5.34
N ALA A 112 -10.88 12.14 -5.48
CA ALA A 112 -10.93 10.99 -4.60
C ALA A 112 -9.88 9.93 -4.97
N ALA A 113 -9.54 9.08 -4.00
CA ALA A 113 -8.61 7.96 -4.19
C ALA A 113 -9.36 6.63 -4.28
N GLU A 114 -8.90 5.76 -5.18
CA GLU A 114 -9.24 4.34 -5.21
C GLU A 114 -8.03 3.54 -4.73
N ALA A 115 -8.23 2.69 -3.72
CA ALA A 115 -7.18 1.83 -3.20
C ALA A 115 -6.84 0.76 -4.23
N VAL A 116 -5.55 0.57 -4.52
CA VAL A 116 -5.06 -0.42 -5.49
C VAL A 116 -4.33 -1.55 -4.78
N GLY A 117 -3.39 -1.18 -3.91
CA GLY A 117 -2.43 -2.14 -3.39
C GLY A 117 -1.61 -1.62 -2.22
N ILE A 118 -0.67 -2.45 -1.81
CA ILE A 118 0.36 -2.14 -0.83
C ILE A 118 1.70 -2.10 -1.56
N TYR A 119 2.50 -1.06 -1.34
CA TYR A 119 3.84 -0.96 -1.89
C TYR A 119 4.76 -1.97 -1.19
N ILE A 120 5.36 -2.87 -1.96
CA ILE A 120 6.14 -4.00 -1.41
C ILE A 120 7.62 -3.91 -1.73
N ALA A 121 7.97 -3.49 -2.95
CA ALA A 121 9.33 -3.57 -3.45
C ALA A 121 9.59 -2.61 -4.62
N VAL A 122 10.85 -2.58 -5.04
CA VAL A 122 11.38 -1.80 -6.16
C VAL A 122 11.98 -2.75 -7.19
N SER A 123 11.47 -2.76 -8.41
CA SER A 123 12.02 -3.61 -9.47
C SER A 123 11.53 -3.19 -10.86
N ASP A 124 12.40 -3.30 -11.86
CA ASP A 124 12.06 -3.15 -13.28
C ASP A 124 11.49 -4.43 -13.91
N GLY A 125 11.37 -5.51 -13.14
CA GLY A 125 10.92 -6.83 -13.60
C GLY A 125 12.05 -7.83 -13.87
N THR A 126 13.32 -7.45 -13.71
CA THR A 126 14.49 -8.35 -13.87
C THR A 126 14.98 -8.98 -12.55
N TYR A 127 14.20 -8.79 -11.49
CA TYR A 127 14.31 -9.48 -10.20
C TYR A 127 15.55 -9.21 -9.33
N SER A 128 16.53 -8.43 -9.80
CA SER A 128 17.51 -7.85 -8.89
C SER A 128 16.89 -6.63 -8.20
N GLU A 129 16.40 -6.80 -6.97
CA GLU A 129 16.02 -5.65 -6.15
C GLU A 129 17.27 -4.76 -5.98
N PRO A 130 17.25 -3.50 -6.42
CA PRO A 130 18.34 -2.57 -6.22
C PRO A 130 18.65 -2.41 -4.73
N LYS A 131 19.92 -2.13 -4.38
CA LYS A 131 20.25 -1.82 -2.99
C LYS A 131 19.58 -0.52 -2.60
N CYS A 132 19.34 -0.32 -1.31
CA CYS A 132 18.70 0.90 -0.81
C CYS A 132 19.36 2.21 -1.26
N GLU A 133 20.68 2.20 -1.48
CA GLU A 133 21.47 3.35 -1.92
C GLU A 133 21.36 3.63 -3.43
N ASP A 134 20.93 2.64 -4.21
CA ASP A 134 20.85 2.71 -5.67
C ASP A 134 19.53 3.39 -6.11
N PRO A 135 19.43 3.87 -7.36
CA PRO A 135 18.18 4.40 -7.88
C PRO A 135 17.07 3.34 -7.93
N HIS A 136 15.86 3.76 -7.54
CA HIS A 136 14.67 2.91 -7.46
C HIS A 136 13.58 3.41 -8.41
N PRO A 137 13.76 3.41 -9.74
CA PRO A 137 12.85 4.09 -10.66
C PRO A 137 11.47 3.44 -10.81
N PHE A 138 11.31 2.21 -10.32
CA PHE A 138 10.07 1.45 -10.43
C PHE A 138 9.60 0.97 -9.06
N SER A 139 8.29 0.98 -8.89
CA SER A 139 7.60 0.49 -7.70
C SER A 139 6.74 -0.72 -8.06
N ILE A 140 6.66 -1.69 -7.14
CA ILE A 140 5.74 -2.82 -7.22
C ILE A 140 4.70 -2.69 -6.10
N ALA A 141 3.43 -2.86 -6.48
CA ALA A 141 2.32 -2.98 -5.55
C ALA A 141 1.76 -4.41 -5.54
N GLN A 142 1.56 -4.98 -4.36
CA GLN A 142 0.68 -6.13 -4.16
C GLN A 142 -0.77 -5.65 -4.20
N THR A 143 -1.57 -6.12 -5.17
CA THR A 143 -2.99 -5.71 -5.24
C THR A 143 -3.76 -6.27 -4.05
N ILE A 144 -4.66 -5.46 -3.46
CA ILE A 144 -5.42 -5.86 -2.25
C ILE A 144 -6.72 -6.63 -2.57
N THR A 145 -7.26 -6.51 -3.78
CA THR A 145 -8.58 -7.10 -4.13
C THR A 145 -8.69 -8.60 -3.81
N PRO A 146 -7.72 -9.47 -4.15
CA PRO A 146 -7.80 -10.90 -3.82
C PRO A 146 -7.81 -11.15 -2.30
N TRP A 147 -7.08 -10.31 -1.54
CA TRP A 147 -6.89 -10.47 -0.10
C TRP A 147 -8.07 -9.97 0.72
N LEU A 148 -8.76 -8.93 0.23
CA LEU A 148 -10.02 -8.51 0.83
C LEU A 148 -11.03 -9.65 0.83
N SER A 149 -11.15 -10.38 -0.30
CA SER A 149 -12.01 -11.56 -0.36
C SER A 149 -11.47 -12.74 0.46
N ALA A 150 -10.17 -13.01 0.41
CA ALA A 150 -9.57 -14.16 1.11
C ALA A 150 -9.67 -14.04 2.64
N TRP A 151 -9.66 -12.82 3.16
CA TRP A 151 -9.69 -12.54 4.60
C TRP A 151 -11.04 -12.01 5.10
N ASP A 152 -12.09 -12.04 4.26
CA ASP A 152 -13.43 -11.55 4.59
C ASP A 152 -13.43 -10.09 5.09
N LEU A 153 -12.67 -9.23 4.40
CA LEU A 153 -12.50 -7.82 4.73
C LEU A 153 -13.26 -6.93 3.75
N THR A 154 -13.76 -5.81 4.28
CA THR A 154 -14.32 -4.71 3.48
C THR A 154 -13.47 -3.48 3.67
N LEU A 155 -13.19 -2.76 2.58
CA LEU A 155 -12.51 -1.47 2.66
C LEU A 155 -13.41 -0.46 3.37
N ASP A 156 -12.89 0.21 4.40
CA ASP A 156 -13.58 1.35 5.00
C ASP A 156 -13.53 2.54 4.04
N THR A 157 -14.70 2.96 3.56
CA THR A 157 -14.88 4.16 2.72
C THR A 157 -15.67 5.24 3.44
N THR A 158 -15.85 5.13 4.76
CA THR A 158 -16.62 6.09 5.52
C THR A 158 -15.81 7.38 5.70
N THR A 159 -16.25 8.45 5.05
CA THR A 159 -15.72 9.79 5.33
C THR A 159 -16.28 10.23 6.68
N THR A 160 -15.46 10.18 7.73
CA THR A 160 -15.81 10.82 9.00
C THR A 160 -15.96 12.32 8.74
N GLY A 161 -17.17 12.83 8.98
CA GLY A 161 -17.51 14.23 8.79
C GLY A 161 -16.56 15.14 9.60
N ARG A 162 -16.18 16.23 8.94
CA ARG A 162 -15.31 17.32 9.40
C ARG A 162 -15.58 17.80 10.82
#